data_AF-A0A220ILQ1-F1
#
_entry.id   AF-A0A220ILQ1-F1
#
_cell.length_a   1.000
_cell.length_b   1.000
_cell.length_c   1.000
_cell.angle_alpha   90.00
_cell.angle_beta   90.00
_cell.angle_gamma   90.00
#
_symmetry.space_group_name_H-M   'P 1'
#
loop_
_entity.id
_entity.type
_entity.pdbx_description
1 polymer ?
#
loop_
_entity_poly.entity_id
_entity_poly.type
_entity_poly.pdbx_seq_one_letter_code
_entity_poly.pdbx_strand_id
1 'polypeptide(L)' 'MQQGWLSNWLVKHEVVHRSLGFDHRGIETLQIKAGDWDSI' A
#
# COMPACT_ATOMS: atom_id res chain seq x y z
N MET A 1 4.37 -12.43 3.02
CA MET A 1 5.03 -11.11 3.11
C MET A 1 4.33 -10.35 4.24
N GLN A 2 5.06 -9.74 5.16
CA GLN A 2 4.46 -8.97 6.26
C GLN A 2 3.82 -7.71 5.66
N GLN A 3 2.51 -7.53 5.82
CA GLN A 3 1.79 -6.33 5.35
C GLN A 3 2.01 -5.20 6.36
N GLY A 4 2.42 -4.03 5.88
CA GLY A 4 2.61 -2.87 6.73
C GLY A 4 1.28 -2.18 7.04
N TRP A 5 1.37 -1.13 7.84
CA TRP A 5 0.20 -0.39 8.31
C TRP A 5 -0.61 0.23 7.16
N LEU A 6 0.06 0.73 6.12
CA LEU A 6 -0.61 1.34 4.98
C LEU A 6 -1.32 0.28 4.12
N SER A 7 -0.70 -0.88 3.88
CA SER A 7 -1.41 -2.00 3.22
C SER A 7 -2.67 -2.39 3.98
N ASN A 8 -2.61 -2.50 5.31
CA ASN A 8 -3.79 -2.84 6.13
C ASN A 8 -4.90 -1.80 6.02
N TRP A 9 -4.54 -0.51 5.99
CA TRP A 9 -5.51 0.57 5.78
C TRP A 9 -6.16 0.47 4.40
N LEU A 10 -5.38 0.25 3.35
CA LEU A 10 -5.89 0.11 1.98
C LEU A 10 -6.81 -1.11 1.82
N VAL A 11 -6.48 -2.25 2.44
CA VAL A 11 -7.39 -3.42 2.47
C VAL A 11 -8.71 -3.07 3.15
N LYS A 12 -8.66 -2.36 4.29
CA LYS A 12 -9.86 -1.96 5.03
C LYS A 12 -10.79 -1.04 4.22
N HIS A 13 -10.21 -0.21 3.36
CA HIS A 13 -10.92 0.73 2.50
C HIS A 13 -11.16 0.20 1.08
N GLU A 14 -10.92 -1.10 0.85
CA GLU A 14 -11.12 -1.78 -0.44
C GLU A 14 -10.34 -1.14 -1.61
N VAL A 15 -9.24 -0.44 -1.31
CA VAL A 15 -8.35 0.16 -2.31
C VAL A 15 -7.38 -0.90 -2.83
N VAL A 16 -7.50 -1.20 -4.12
CA VAL A 16 -6.65 -2.19 -4.78
C VAL A 16 -5.21 -1.69 -4.84
N HIS A 17 -4.30 -2.46 -4.26
CA HIS A 17 -2.88 -2.15 -4.25
C HIS A 17 -2.04 -3.43 -4.34
N ARG A 18 -0.76 -3.24 -4.66
CA ARG A 18 0.27 -4.28 -4.64
C ARG A 18 1.38 -3.86 -3.70
N SER A 19 1.55 -4.57 -2.58
CA SER A 19 2.71 -4.37 -1.71
C SER A 19 4.01 -4.75 -2.44
N LEU A 20 5.02 -3.88 -2.35
CA LEU A 20 6.36 -4.08 -2.92
C LEU A 20 7.41 -4.36 -1.83
N GLY A 21 7.02 -4.37 -0.56
CA GLY A 21 7.90 -4.58 0.59
C GLY A 21 8.30 -3.28 1.28
N PHE A 22 9.47 -3.27 1.90
CA PHE A 22 9.99 -2.13 2.65
C PHE A 22 11.29 -1.64 2.00
N ASP A 23 11.51 -0.32 1.97
CA ASP A 23 12.77 0.27 1.54
C ASP A 23 13.89 0.01 2.56
N HIS A 24 15.12 0.47 2.26
CA HIS A 24 16.27 0.31 3.13
C HIS A 24 16.16 1.05 4.48
N ARG A 25 15.14 1.91 4.65
CA ARG A 25 14.83 2.64 5.89
C ARG A 25 13.67 2.01 6.66
N GLY A 26 13.09 0.92 6.15
CA GLY A 26 11.91 0.28 6.72
C GLY A 26 10.60 0.99 6.38
N ILE A 27 10.55 1.79 5.32
CA ILE A 27 9.32 2.45 4.85
C ILE A 27 8.59 1.51 3.89
N GLU A 28 7.31 1.26 4.16
CA GLU A 28 6.46 0.44 3.30
C GLU A 28 6.33 1.08 1.90
N THR A 29 6.60 0.28 0.87
CA THR A 29 6.46 0.64 -0.54
C THR A 29 5.37 -0.21 -1.15
N LEU A 30 4.46 0.42 -1.89
CA LEU A 30 3.37 -0.25 -2.60
C LEU A 30 3.07 0.48 -3.90
N GLN A 31 2.39 -0.23 -4.80
CA GLN A 31 1.90 0.29 -6.07
C GLN A 31 0.38 0.35 -6.05
N ILE A 32 -0.17 1.46 -6.52
CA ILE A 32 -1.60 1.64 -6.79
C ILE A 32 -1.83 2.01 -8.25
N LYS A 33 -3.08 1.89 -8.72
CA LYS A 33 -3.46 2.47 -10.01
C LYS A 33 -3.59 3.98 -9.85
N ALA A 34 -3.22 4.72 -10.90
CA ALA A 34 -3.33 6.18 -10.90
C ALA A 34 -4.77 6.67 -10.67
N GLY A 35 -5.78 5.94 -11.15
CA GLY A 35 -7.19 6.29 -10.94
C GLY A 35 -7.69 6.12 -9.51
N ASP A 36 -6.96 5.38 -8.67
CA ASP A 36 -7.30 5.17 -7.26
C ASP A 36 -6.54 6.18 -6.36
N TRP A 37 -5.80 7.12 -6.96
CA TRP A 37 -4.99 8.10 -6.22
C TRP A 37 -5.85 9.01 -5.32
N ASP A 38 -7.02 9.43 -5.80
CA ASP A 38 -7.93 10.29 -5.03
C ASP A 38 -8.57 9.58 -3.82
N SER A 39 -8.37 8.26 -3.69
CA SER A 39 -8.86 7.45 -2.56
C SER A 39 -7.85 7.29 -1.43
N ILE A 40 -6.65 7.86 -1.56
CA ILE A 40 -5.57 7.87 -0.55
C ILE A 40 -5.43 9.27 0.05
#